data_AF-A0A939IY64-F1
#
_entry.id   AF-A0A939IY64-F1
#
_cell.length_a   1.000
_cell.length_b   1.000
_cell.length_c   1.000
_cell.angle_alpha   90.00
_cell.angle_beta   90.00
_cell.angle_gamma   90.00
#
_symmetry.space_group_name_H-M   'P 1'
#
loop_
_entity.id
_entity.type
_entity.pdbx_description
1 polymer ?
#
loop_
_entity_poly.entity_id
_entity_poly.type
_entity_poly.pdbx_seq_one_letter_code
_entity_poly.pdbx_strand_id
1 'polypeptide(L)' 'LGALKATHGNQNYDLPAEVDTDSVYTVVVWCERFRSAFGAARLA' A
#
# COMPACT_ATOMS: atom_id res chain seq x y z
N LEU A 1 4.58 4.59 5.66
CA LEU A 1 3.13 4.44 5.93
C LEU A 1 2.81 3.85 7.32
N GLY A 2 3.80 3.30 8.04
CA GLY A 2 3.61 2.82 9.41
C GLY A 2 3.39 1.31 9.49
N ALA A 3 2.92 0.85 10.65
CA ALA A 3 2.62 -0.56 10.89
C ALA A 3 1.38 -1.01 10.08
N LEU A 4 1.30 -2.32 9.82
CA LEU A 4 0.13 -2.95 9.22
C LEU A 4 -1.11 -2.69 10.09
N LYS A 5 -2.16 -2.08 9.53
CA LYS A 5 -3.37 -1.68 10.29
C LYS A 5 -4.30 -2.86 10.60
N ALA A 6 -4.49 -3.77 9.66
CA ALA A 6 -5.34 -4.94 9.77
C ALA A 6 -4.87 -6.09 8.85
N THR A 7 -5.40 -7.30 9.07
CA THR A 7 -5.18 -8.45 8.17
C THR A 7 -6.39 -8.79 7.31
N HIS A 8 -7.55 -8.21 7.62
CA HIS A 8 -8.81 -8.43 6.93
C HIS A 8 -9.50 -7.07 6.71
N GLY A 9 -10.18 -6.91 5.57
CA GLY A 9 -10.88 -5.67 5.23
C GLY A 9 -9.96 -4.58 4.67
N ASN A 10 -10.40 -3.32 4.78
CA ASN A 10 -9.76 -2.19 4.12
C ASN A 10 -8.48 -1.73 4.85
N GLN A 11 -7.45 -1.45 4.05
CA GLN A 11 -6.11 -1.07 4.49
C GLN A 11 -5.79 0.32 3.92
N ASN A 12 -6.29 1.36 4.57
CA ASN A 12 -6.19 2.73 4.07
C ASN A 12 -4.98 3.43 4.70
N TYR A 13 -4.12 4.03 3.87
CA TYR A 13 -2.95 4.80 4.31
C TYR A 13 -2.90 6.12 3.55
N ASP A 14 -2.50 7.18 4.25
CA ASP A 14 -2.26 8.47 3.61
C ASP A 14 -1.02 8.36 2.72
N LEU A 15 -1.16 8.74 1.45
CA LEU A 15 -0.04 8.79 0.53
C LEU A 15 0.72 10.10 0.73
N PRO A 16 2.07 10.08 0.68
CA PRO A 16 2.86 11.31 0.64
C PRO A 16 2.48 12.16 -0.57
N ALA A 17 2.48 13.48 -0.41
CA ALA A 17 2.07 14.41 -1.46
C ALA A 17 3.01 14.38 -2.69
N GLU A 18 4.22 13.85 -2.53
CA GLU A 18 5.21 13.73 -3.60
C GLU A 18 4.98 12.51 -4.49
N VAL A 19 4.04 11.62 -4.14
CA VAL A 19 3.72 10.44 -4.95
C VAL A 19 2.78 10.83 -6.08
N ASP A 20 3.31 10.83 -7.30
CA ASP A 20 2.52 10.97 -8.53
C ASP A 20 1.81 9.65 -8.86
N THR A 21 0.50 9.59 -8.58
CA THR A 21 -0.32 8.41 -8.84
C THR A 21 -0.64 8.18 -10.31
N ASP A 22 -0.45 9.18 -11.18
CA ASP A 22 -0.71 9.03 -12.62
C ASP A 22 0.45 8.30 -13.32
N SER A 23 1.62 8.27 -12.69
CA SER A 23 2.83 7.59 -13.18
C SER A 23 2.87 6.08 -12.86
N VAL A 24 1.97 5.59 -12.00
CA VAL A 24 1.99 4.21 -11.47
C VAL A 24 0.60 3.59 -11.49
N TYR A 25 0.51 2.30 -11.83
CA TYR A 25 -0.79 1.64 -12.02
C TYR A 25 -1.23 0.78 -10.83
N THR A 26 -0.34 0.49 -9.90
CA THR A 26 -0.58 -0.45 -8.79
C THR A 26 0.21 -0.03 -7.56
N VAL A 27 -0.44 -0.10 -6.39
CA VAL A 27 0.21 0.03 -5.08
C VAL A 27 0.20 -1.30 -4.35
N VAL A 28 1.25 -1.56 -3.58
CA VAL A 28 1.41 -2.79 -2.80
C VAL A 28 1.70 -2.45 -1.34
N VAL A 29 0.96 -3.07 -0.42
CA VAL A 29 1.28 -3.07 1.01
C VAL A 29 2.34 -4.12 1.25
N TRP A 30 3.55 -3.69 1.57
CA TRP A 30 4.70 -4.56 1.84
C TRP A 30 4.89 -4.80 3.34
N CYS A 31 5.05 -6.07 3.74
CA CYS A 31 5.39 -6.44 5.11
C CYS A 31 6.90 -6.70 5.21
N GLU A 32 7.62 -5.77 5.84
CA GLU A 32 9.09 -5.89 5.93
C GLU A 32 9.55 -7.09 6.75
N ARG A 33 8.85 -7.41 7.87
CA ARG A 33 9.22 -8.53 8.76
C ARG A 33 9.29 -9.87 8.04
N PHE A 34 8.38 -10.11 7.10
CA PHE A 34 8.26 -11.37 6.37
C PHE A 34 8.72 -11.27 4.91
N ARG A 35 9.15 -10.06 4.49
CA ARG A 35 9.53 -9.75 3.10
C ARG A 35 8.49 -10.22 2.09
N SER A 36 7.22 -9.87 2.32
CA SER A 36 6.10 -10.36 1.50
C SER A 36 5.12 -9.25 1.13
N ALA A 37 4.48 -9.42 -0.03
CA ALA A 37 3.34 -8.61 -0.43
C ALA A 37 2.10 -9.04 0.37
N PHE A 38 1.53 -8.10 1.10
CA PHE A 38 0.38 -8.35 1.97
C PHE A 38 -0.95 -8.01 1.29
N GLY A 39 -0.94 -7.07 0.35
CA GLY A 39 -2.10 -6.70 -0.45
C GLY A 39 -1.70 -5.76 -1.59
N ALA A 40 -2.49 -5.73 -2.66
CA ALA A 40 -2.28 -4.86 -3.80
C ALA A 40 -3.60 -4.24 -4.24
N ALA A 41 -3.54 -3.00 -4.73
CA ALA A 41 -4.67 -2.29 -5.30
C ALA A 41 -4.24 -1.62 -6.60
N ARG A 42 -5.10 -1.68 -7.62
CA ARG A 42 -4.90 -0.96 -8.87
C ARG A 42 -5.30 0.50 -8.67
N LEU A 43 -4.50 1.41 -9.22
CA LEU A 43 -4.84 2.83 -9.33
C LEU A 43 -5.63 3.06 -10.62
N ALA A 44 -6.56 4.02 -10.59
CA ALA A 44 -7.51 4.28 -11.68
C ALA A 44 -6.86 5.00 -12.85
#